data_AF-A0A7X1LE70-F1
#
_entry.id   AF-A0A7X1LE70-F1
#
_cell.length_a   1.000
_cell.length_b   1.000
_cell.length_c   1.000
_cell.angle_alpha   90.00
_cell.angle_beta   90.00
_cell.angle_gamma   90.00
#
_symmetry.space_group_name_H-M   'P 1'
#
loop_
_entity.id
_entity.type
_entity.pdbx_description
1 polymer ?
#
loop_
_entity_poly.entity_id
_entity_poly.type
_entity_poly.pdbx_seq_one_letter_code
_entity_poly.pdbx_strand_id
1 'polypeptide(L)'
;MSAETVTISSLGAKGDGVAHGADGPVFVPFSLPGETVSIARVKSEGTIMSIASPSPDRVEPPCRHFGPDGKGGVCGGCSLQHMAKPAYNGFKRQIVIDALKSKGIEAPVGDVFEAHPHQRRRLVFTARRRESGFVIGFMQAETHHVVPVEECPIASDGLISRLDAIKIIAKATNAEHFRITVTETTTGLDISLDGLRGGLGDRERRAVSDAVIKLRGIARVSANGEIVIEPHKPLLDFGGACVVLPPGGFTQATHEAEEHMAALAIEHIGKAKKVADLFAGVGTFALRLARKASVHAVESDEKAVKALDFAARNTQGLKPVSAERRDLFRRPLMTSEFKGFDAVVFDPPRAGAEAQCAELARSQVKKVVAISCNPLTLARDLSILITGGYRVDQVTPIDQFLWSPHVEAVATLTKG
;
A
#
# COMPACT_ATOMS: atom_id res chain seq x y z
N MET A 1 23.37 30.78 -0.28
CA MET A 1 23.71 29.41 0.12
C MET A 1 24.91 28.99 -0.72
N SER A 2 26.04 28.69 -0.10
CA SER A 2 27.22 28.19 -0.82
C SER A 2 26.96 26.75 -1.23
N ALA A 3 27.28 26.40 -2.46
CA ALA A 3 27.26 25.01 -2.92
C ALA A 3 28.36 24.23 -2.19
N GLU A 4 28.02 23.06 -1.68
CA GLU A 4 28.95 22.13 -1.01
C GLU A 4 29.03 20.85 -1.86
N THR A 5 30.24 20.30 -2.05
CA THR A 5 30.41 19.01 -2.73
C THR A 5 30.53 17.91 -1.70
N VAL A 6 29.67 16.90 -1.80
CA VAL A 6 29.64 15.75 -0.88
C VAL A 6 29.69 14.44 -1.64
N THR A 7 30.20 13.39 -0.99
CA THR A 7 30.10 12.01 -1.47
C THR A 7 29.05 11.26 -0.67
N ILE A 8 28.12 10.61 -1.36
CA ILE A 8 27.06 9.81 -0.74
C ILE A 8 27.64 8.47 -0.28
N SER A 9 27.53 8.16 1.00
CA SER A 9 28.08 6.94 1.60
C SER A 9 27.07 5.79 1.67
N SER A 10 25.79 6.09 1.89
CA SER A 10 24.74 5.08 2.04
C SER A 10 23.36 5.64 1.69
N LEU A 11 22.32 4.82 1.88
CA LEU A 11 20.92 5.25 1.77
C LEU A 11 20.25 5.20 3.14
N GLY A 12 19.44 6.21 3.42
CA GLY A 12 18.51 6.23 4.54
C GLY A 12 17.27 5.37 4.27
N ALA A 13 16.49 5.12 5.32
CA ALA A 13 15.28 4.29 5.24
C ALA A 13 14.18 4.89 4.32
N LYS A 14 14.25 6.19 3.99
CA LYS A 14 13.32 6.82 3.01
C LYS A 14 13.88 6.82 1.58
N GLY A 15 15.05 6.22 1.36
CA GLY A 15 15.71 6.15 0.05
C GLY A 15 16.47 7.43 -0.32
N ASP A 16 16.69 8.32 0.63
CA ASP A 16 17.57 9.48 0.54
C ASP A 16 19.05 9.05 0.67
N GLY A 17 19.93 9.64 -0.12
CA GLY A 17 21.37 9.43 0.05
C GLY A 17 21.87 10.10 1.32
N VAL A 18 22.77 9.45 2.04
CA VAL A 18 23.37 9.97 3.26
C VAL A 18 24.82 10.34 2.98
N ALA A 19 25.19 11.57 3.28
CA ALA A 19 26.58 12.03 3.31
C ALA A 19 26.99 12.37 4.74
N HIS A 20 28.28 12.27 5.04
CA HIS A 20 28.83 12.68 6.34
C HIS A 20 29.23 14.15 6.29
N GLY A 21 28.46 15.02 6.96
CA GLY A 21 28.81 16.41 7.19
C GLY A 21 29.52 16.63 8.53
N ALA A 22 30.15 17.79 8.71
CA ALA A 22 30.83 18.16 9.96
C ALA A 22 29.88 18.16 11.18
N ASP A 23 28.63 18.56 10.99
CA ASP A 23 27.60 18.68 12.05
C ASP A 23 26.64 17.48 12.11
N GLY A 24 27.00 16.36 11.48
CA GLY A 24 26.17 15.15 11.41
C GLY A 24 25.77 14.76 9.98
N PRO A 25 24.85 13.78 9.84
CA PRO A 25 24.44 13.30 8.52
C PRO A 25 23.71 14.38 7.72
N VAL A 26 23.95 14.38 6.41
CA VAL A 26 23.23 15.19 5.43
C VAL A 26 22.45 14.23 4.53
N PHE A 27 21.13 14.44 4.47
CA PHE A 27 20.20 13.66 3.66
C PHE A 27 20.00 14.35 2.32
N VAL A 28 20.21 13.60 1.25
CA VAL A 28 20.23 14.11 -0.13
C VAL A 28 19.27 13.24 -0.97
N PRO A 29 17.99 13.60 -1.06
CA PRO A 29 17.03 12.87 -1.88
C PRO A 29 17.48 12.77 -3.34
N PHE A 30 17.10 11.69 -4.03
CA PHE A 30 17.42 11.42 -5.44
C PHE A 30 18.91 11.21 -5.76
N SER A 31 19.72 10.87 -4.75
CA SER A 31 21.12 10.48 -4.89
C SER A 31 21.36 9.03 -4.46
N LEU A 32 22.43 8.43 -4.96
CA LEU A 32 22.81 7.04 -4.73
C LEU A 32 24.18 6.93 -4.06
N PRO A 33 24.45 5.82 -3.33
CA PRO A 33 25.78 5.55 -2.78
C PRO A 33 26.87 5.58 -3.85
N GLY A 34 28.02 6.15 -3.49
CA GLY A 34 29.17 6.32 -4.38
C GLY A 34 29.13 7.59 -5.23
N GLU A 35 28.03 8.35 -5.22
CA GLU A 35 27.94 9.58 -6.02
C GLU A 35 28.68 10.75 -5.38
N THR A 36 29.34 11.54 -6.22
CA THR A 36 29.81 12.87 -5.84
C THR A 36 28.85 13.91 -6.41
N VAL A 37 28.19 14.65 -5.50
CA VAL A 37 27.13 15.61 -5.84
C VAL A 37 27.45 16.98 -5.26
N SER A 38 27.11 18.03 -6.01
CA SER A 38 27.07 19.39 -5.50
C SER A 38 25.68 19.65 -4.96
N ILE A 39 25.57 20.13 -3.72
CA ILE A 39 24.30 20.36 -3.03
C ILE A 39 24.15 21.79 -2.54
N ALA A 40 22.93 22.29 -2.54
CA ALA A 40 22.50 23.40 -1.71
C ALA A 40 22.00 22.84 -0.38
N ARG A 41 22.72 23.13 0.72
CA ARG A 41 22.43 22.58 2.05
C ARG A 41 21.63 23.54 2.92
N VAL A 42 20.59 23.01 3.57
CA VAL A 42 19.83 23.67 4.64
C VAL A 42 19.75 22.70 5.83
N LYS A 43 20.49 22.98 6.91
CA LYS A 43 20.61 22.10 8.08
C LYS A 43 21.10 20.70 7.69
N SER A 44 20.30 19.66 7.90
CA SER A 44 20.58 18.27 7.53
C SER A 44 20.10 17.90 6.13
N GLU A 45 19.47 18.81 5.39
CA GLU A 45 18.88 18.50 4.09
C GLU A 45 19.74 19.11 2.97
N GLY A 46 20.08 18.30 1.96
CA GLY A 46 20.81 18.68 0.76
C GLY A 46 19.92 18.57 -0.47
N THR A 47 19.82 19.65 -1.25
CA THR A 47 19.19 19.63 -2.58
C THR A 47 20.26 19.53 -3.65
N ILE A 48 20.18 18.50 -4.51
CA ILE A 48 21.13 18.30 -5.60
C ILE A 48 21.07 19.49 -6.57
N MET A 49 22.23 20.07 -6.86
CA MET A 49 22.44 21.08 -7.90
C MET A 49 23.07 20.48 -9.15
N SER A 50 24.01 19.55 -8.97
CA SER A 50 24.63 18.79 -10.06
C SER A 50 25.24 17.50 -9.55
N ILE A 51 25.39 16.52 -10.44
CA ILE A 51 26.03 15.23 -10.17
C ILE A 51 27.34 15.21 -10.95
N ALA A 52 28.48 15.18 -10.25
CA ALA A 52 29.80 15.20 -10.87
C ALA A 52 30.28 13.79 -11.24
N SER A 53 29.98 12.80 -10.39
CA SER A 53 30.27 11.38 -10.64
C SER A 53 29.03 10.56 -10.30
N PRO A 54 28.25 10.08 -11.28
CA PRO A 54 27.08 9.25 -11.03
C PRO A 54 27.48 7.85 -10.59
N SER A 55 26.60 7.17 -9.84
CA SER A 55 26.76 5.78 -9.43
C SER A 55 26.61 4.86 -10.66
N PRO A 56 27.32 3.72 -10.73
CA PRO A 56 27.07 2.71 -11.77
C PRO A 56 25.64 2.14 -11.71
N ASP A 57 24.98 2.24 -10.56
CA ASP A 57 23.58 1.84 -10.38
C ASP A 57 22.59 2.96 -10.76
N ARG A 58 23.06 4.14 -11.20
CA ARG A 58 22.16 5.19 -11.68
C ARG A 58 21.61 4.84 -13.06
N VAL A 59 20.29 4.87 -13.18
CA VAL A 59 19.57 4.71 -14.46
C VAL A 59 18.67 5.92 -14.73
N GLU A 60 18.28 6.08 -15.99
CA GLU A 60 17.34 7.13 -16.38
C GLU A 60 15.93 6.80 -15.83
N PRO A 61 15.31 7.71 -15.06
CA PRO A 61 13.96 7.53 -14.56
C PRO A 61 12.92 7.45 -15.69
N PRO A 62 11.98 6.49 -15.68
CA PRO A 62 10.97 6.39 -16.73
C PRO A 62 9.85 7.43 -16.63
N CYS A 63 9.66 8.10 -15.48
CA CYS A 63 8.61 9.10 -15.29
C CYS A 63 9.16 10.51 -15.47
N ARG A 64 8.57 11.30 -16.37
CA ARG A 64 8.95 12.72 -16.57
C ARG A 64 8.77 13.61 -15.34
N HIS A 65 7.98 13.17 -14.36
CA HIS A 65 7.66 13.91 -13.14
C HIS A 65 8.61 13.57 -11.97
N PHE A 66 9.58 12.68 -12.19
CA PHE A 66 10.48 12.19 -11.16
C PHE A 66 11.68 13.12 -10.96
N GLY A 67 12.13 13.22 -9.71
CA GLY A 67 13.40 13.88 -9.36
C GLY A 67 13.35 15.41 -9.41
N PRO A 68 14.49 16.06 -9.11
CA PRO A 68 14.60 17.53 -9.03
C PRO A 68 14.15 18.25 -10.31
N ASP A 69 14.37 17.63 -11.47
CA ASP A 69 14.06 18.18 -12.79
C ASP A 69 12.68 17.76 -13.33
N GLY A 70 11.80 17.24 -12.45
CA GLY A 70 10.48 16.75 -12.82
C GLY A 70 9.59 17.81 -13.50
N LYS A 71 8.99 17.44 -14.64
CA LYS A 71 8.08 18.32 -15.40
C LYS A 71 6.83 18.66 -14.57
N GLY A 72 6.61 19.95 -14.35
CA GLY A 72 5.49 20.47 -13.54
C GLY A 72 5.74 20.47 -12.02
N GLY A 73 6.93 20.05 -11.60
CA GLY A 73 7.36 19.92 -10.20
C GLY A 73 7.75 18.48 -9.85
N VAL A 74 8.31 18.31 -8.65
CA VAL A 74 8.81 17.02 -8.15
C VAL A 74 7.64 16.22 -7.58
N CYS A 75 7.18 15.18 -8.29
CA CYS A 75 6.11 14.32 -7.78
C CYS A 75 6.56 13.57 -6.51
N GLY A 76 5.78 13.66 -5.42
CA GLY A 76 6.10 12.98 -4.16
C GLY A 76 5.78 11.48 -4.12
N GLY A 77 5.41 10.86 -5.25
CA GLY A 77 4.98 9.46 -5.30
C GLY A 77 6.09 8.43 -5.36
N CYS A 78 7.21 8.74 -6.04
CA CYS A 78 8.36 7.85 -6.20
C CYS A 78 9.64 8.59 -5.80
N SER A 79 10.58 7.90 -5.15
CA SER A 79 11.89 8.46 -4.77
C SER A 79 13.08 7.68 -5.34
N LEU A 80 12.86 6.51 -5.95
CA LEU A 80 13.92 5.55 -6.29
C LEU A 80 13.94 5.12 -7.78
N GLN A 81 13.31 5.87 -8.68
CA GLN A 81 13.27 5.52 -10.12
C GLN A 81 14.63 5.54 -10.81
N HIS A 82 15.56 6.31 -10.25
CA HIS A 82 16.92 6.47 -10.75
C HIS A 82 17.87 5.34 -10.34
N MET A 83 17.37 4.30 -9.66
CA MET A 83 18.17 3.19 -9.14
C MET A 83 17.97 1.92 -9.97
N ALA A 84 19.07 1.30 -10.39
CA ALA A 84 19.06 0.03 -11.09
C ALA A 84 18.40 -1.08 -10.26
N LYS A 85 17.72 -1.99 -10.95
CA LYS A 85 16.86 -3.01 -10.32
C LYS A 85 17.60 -3.88 -9.27
N PRO A 86 18.83 -4.38 -9.50
CA PRO A 86 19.53 -5.16 -8.48
C PRO A 86 19.79 -4.37 -7.19
N ALA A 87 20.28 -3.13 -7.30
CA ALA A 87 20.50 -2.24 -6.16
C ALA A 87 19.19 -1.90 -5.44
N TYR A 88 18.12 -1.66 -6.19
CA TYR A 88 16.78 -1.37 -5.66
C TYR A 88 16.20 -2.53 -4.83
N ASN A 89 16.26 -3.76 -5.35
CA ASN A 89 15.82 -4.93 -4.61
C ASN A 89 16.70 -5.17 -3.38
N GLY A 90 18.02 -5.01 -3.52
CA GLY A 90 18.96 -5.10 -2.40
C GLY A 90 18.62 -4.12 -1.28
N PHE A 91 18.35 -2.86 -1.63
CA PHE A 91 17.91 -1.83 -0.69
C PHE A 91 16.61 -2.22 0.05
N LYS A 92 15.58 -2.65 -0.68
CA LYS A 92 14.30 -3.06 -0.06
C LYS A 92 14.45 -4.25 0.88
N ARG A 93 15.23 -5.25 0.46
CA ARG A 93 15.55 -6.41 1.30
C ARG A 93 16.30 -5.98 2.57
N GLN A 94 17.25 -5.06 2.44
CA GLN A 94 18.03 -4.57 3.58
C GLN A 94 17.18 -3.82 4.61
N ILE A 95 16.17 -3.05 4.19
CA ILE A 95 15.22 -2.41 5.13
C ILE A 95 14.57 -3.45 6.06
N VAL A 96 14.15 -4.59 5.51
CA VAL A 96 13.52 -5.66 6.29
C VAL A 96 14.54 -6.29 7.24
N ILE A 97 15.75 -6.59 6.76
CA ILE A 97 16.84 -7.16 7.58
C ILE A 97 17.18 -6.24 8.75
N ASP A 98 17.38 -4.95 8.49
CA ASP A 98 17.75 -3.98 9.52
C ASP A 98 16.63 -3.82 10.57
N ALA A 99 15.37 -3.86 10.14
CA ALA A 99 14.23 -3.83 11.05
C ALA A 99 14.21 -5.05 11.98
N LEU A 100 14.43 -6.27 11.47
CA LEU A 100 14.51 -7.48 12.28
C LEU A 100 15.71 -7.43 13.25
N LYS A 101 16.88 -7.00 12.75
CA LYS A 101 18.10 -6.85 13.55
C LYS A 101 17.93 -5.84 14.69
N SER A 102 17.12 -4.79 14.50
CA SER A 102 16.81 -3.80 15.56
C SER A 102 16.09 -4.41 16.77
N LYS A 103 15.49 -5.60 16.62
CA LYS A 103 14.86 -6.39 17.69
C LYS A 103 15.66 -7.65 18.05
N GLY A 104 16.89 -7.77 17.55
CA GLY A 104 17.73 -8.95 17.78
C GLY A 104 17.18 -10.23 17.13
N ILE A 105 16.34 -10.10 16.09
CA ILE A 105 15.73 -11.25 15.41
C ILE A 105 16.66 -11.67 14.26
N GLU A 106 17.17 -12.90 14.36
CA GLU A 106 17.86 -13.58 13.28
C GLU A 106 16.88 -14.54 12.60
N ALA A 107 16.46 -14.20 11.38
CA ALA A 107 15.53 -15.02 10.59
C ALA A 107 15.92 -15.01 9.11
N PRO A 108 15.61 -16.07 8.35
CA PRO A 108 15.80 -16.09 6.90
C PRO A 108 14.96 -15.00 6.23
N VAL A 109 15.61 -14.09 5.51
CA VAL A 109 14.94 -13.10 4.65
C VAL A 109 15.14 -13.50 3.18
N GLY A 110 14.06 -13.82 2.50
CA GLY A 110 14.05 -14.21 1.09
C GLY A 110 14.34 -13.05 0.15
N ASP A 111 14.27 -13.33 -1.15
CA ASP A 111 14.31 -12.31 -2.19
C ASP A 111 13.04 -11.46 -2.17
N VAL A 112 13.14 -10.23 -2.68
CA VAL A 112 12.01 -9.33 -2.80
C VAL A 112 11.07 -9.83 -3.89
N PHE A 113 9.80 -10.02 -3.59
CA PHE A 113 8.79 -10.16 -4.64
C PHE A 113 8.63 -8.82 -5.36
N GLU A 114 8.98 -8.80 -6.63
CA GLU A 114 9.11 -7.58 -7.41
C GLU A 114 7.76 -7.05 -7.93
N ALA A 115 7.54 -5.74 -7.79
CA ALA A 115 6.57 -5.06 -8.64
C ALA A 115 7.19 -4.67 -10.00
N HIS A 116 6.31 -4.52 -10.97
CA HIS A 116 6.58 -4.04 -12.30
C HIS A 116 5.75 -2.77 -12.60
N PRO A 117 6.19 -1.95 -13.57
CA PRO A 117 5.38 -0.87 -14.10
C PRO A 117 4.00 -1.36 -14.52
N HIS A 118 3.01 -0.46 -14.56
CA HIS A 118 1.64 -0.77 -15.00
C HIS A 118 0.83 -1.74 -14.10
N GLN A 119 1.18 -1.89 -12.83
CA GLN A 119 0.47 -2.80 -11.90
C GLN A 119 -0.32 -2.10 -10.80
N ARG A 120 -0.09 -0.80 -10.55
CA ARG A 120 -0.76 -0.09 -9.46
C ARG A 120 -2.20 0.23 -9.82
N ARG A 121 -3.11 -0.63 -9.35
CA ARG A 121 -4.56 -0.53 -9.57
C ARG A 121 -5.26 0.49 -8.67
N ARG A 122 -4.57 1.05 -7.65
CA ARG A 122 -5.17 2.04 -6.74
C ARG A 122 -4.30 3.27 -6.56
N LEU A 123 -4.87 4.43 -6.85
CA LEU A 123 -4.26 5.74 -6.71
C LEU A 123 -5.17 6.72 -5.97
N VAL A 124 -4.55 7.68 -5.29
CA VAL A 124 -5.28 8.80 -4.69
C VAL A 124 -4.69 10.10 -5.22
N PHE A 125 -5.47 10.79 -6.05
CA PHE A 125 -5.10 12.09 -6.58
C PHE A 125 -5.56 13.20 -5.65
N THR A 126 -4.86 14.32 -5.68
CA THR A 126 -5.32 15.60 -5.16
C THR A 126 -5.87 16.42 -6.30
N ALA A 127 -7.09 16.93 -6.15
CA ALA A 127 -7.68 17.91 -7.05
C ALA A 127 -7.69 19.28 -6.37
N ARG A 128 -7.22 20.30 -7.09
CA ARG A 128 -7.25 21.69 -6.63
C ARG A 128 -7.67 22.63 -7.74
N ARG A 129 -8.65 23.49 -7.45
CA ARG A 129 -9.10 24.54 -8.36
C ARG A 129 -8.06 25.66 -8.43
N ARG A 130 -7.80 26.13 -9.65
CA ARG A 130 -6.99 27.29 -10.02
C ARG A 130 -7.80 28.18 -10.96
N GLU A 131 -7.31 29.38 -11.24
CA GLU A 131 -7.94 30.31 -12.19
C GLU A 131 -8.08 29.67 -13.59
N SER A 132 -7.09 28.88 -14.02
CA SER A 132 -7.10 28.15 -15.30
C SER A 132 -7.90 26.84 -15.29
N GLY A 133 -8.60 26.51 -14.19
CA GLY A 133 -9.35 25.28 -14.01
C GLY A 133 -8.77 24.36 -12.93
N PHE A 134 -9.12 23.06 -12.96
CA PHE A 134 -8.59 22.10 -11.99
C PHE A 134 -7.20 21.59 -12.37
N VAL A 135 -6.31 21.59 -11.39
CA VAL A 135 -5.10 20.78 -11.38
C VAL A 135 -5.40 19.49 -10.64
N ILE A 136 -5.10 18.36 -11.28
CA ILE A 136 -5.23 17.02 -10.69
C ILE A 136 -3.89 16.34 -10.80
N GLY A 137 -3.44 15.77 -9.70
CA GLY A 137 -2.18 15.02 -9.67
C GLY A 137 -1.78 14.67 -8.26
N PHE A 138 -0.49 14.70 -7.98
CA PHE A 138 0.07 14.29 -6.69
C PHE A 138 0.72 15.47 -5.97
N MET A 139 0.81 15.38 -4.65
CA MET A 139 1.51 16.38 -3.85
C MET A 139 3.01 16.26 -4.09
N GLN A 140 3.69 17.39 -4.28
CA GLN A 140 5.14 17.43 -4.11
C GLN A 140 5.47 17.21 -2.63
N ALA A 141 6.50 16.40 -2.36
CA ALA A 141 6.89 15.99 -1.01
C ALA A 141 7.06 17.22 -0.10
N GLU A 142 6.46 17.16 1.09
CA GLU A 142 6.55 18.19 2.14
C GLU A 142 6.08 19.60 1.72
N THR A 143 5.21 19.70 0.70
CA THR A 143 4.63 20.98 0.26
C THR A 143 3.10 20.89 0.08
N HIS A 144 2.49 22.04 -0.21
CA HIS A 144 1.09 22.14 -0.66
C HIS A 144 0.94 22.27 -2.19
N HIS A 145 2.03 22.04 -2.94
CA HIS A 145 2.03 22.11 -4.39
C HIS A 145 1.52 20.80 -4.99
N VAL A 146 0.59 20.91 -5.95
CA VAL A 146 0.05 19.77 -6.69
C VAL A 146 0.76 19.71 -8.03
N VAL A 147 1.55 18.67 -8.26
CA VAL A 147 2.20 18.38 -9.53
C VAL A 147 1.13 17.81 -10.47
N PRO A 148 0.78 18.49 -11.58
CA PRO A 148 -0.19 17.97 -12.54
C PRO A 148 0.29 16.63 -13.11
N VAL A 149 -0.55 15.61 -13.08
CA VAL A 149 -0.22 14.31 -13.63
C VAL A 149 -0.59 14.25 -15.12
N GLU A 150 0.38 13.91 -15.95
CA GLU A 150 0.20 13.61 -17.38
C GLU A 150 0.33 12.11 -17.63
N GLU A 151 1.23 11.45 -16.92
CA GLU A 151 1.47 10.01 -16.95
C GLU A 151 1.80 9.49 -15.55
N CYS A 152 1.69 8.19 -15.35
CA CYS A 152 2.13 7.55 -14.14
C CYS A 152 2.57 6.12 -14.47
N PRO A 153 3.88 5.87 -14.71
CA PRO A 153 4.35 4.56 -15.16
C PRO A 153 4.10 3.40 -14.19
N ILE A 154 3.84 3.71 -12.91
CA ILE A 154 3.46 2.68 -11.93
C ILE A 154 1.98 2.30 -12.03
N ALA A 155 1.13 3.20 -12.52
CA ALA A 155 -0.32 3.04 -12.56
C ALA A 155 -0.71 2.03 -13.63
N SER A 156 -1.69 1.18 -13.34
CA SER A 156 -2.20 0.23 -14.30
C SER A 156 -2.77 0.88 -15.56
N ASP A 157 -2.68 0.18 -16.67
CA ASP A 157 -3.11 0.68 -17.97
C ASP A 157 -4.60 1.05 -17.99
N GLY A 158 -5.46 0.26 -17.36
CA GLY A 158 -6.88 0.56 -17.28
C GLY A 158 -7.21 1.81 -16.47
N LEU A 159 -6.39 2.13 -15.45
CA LEU A 159 -6.51 3.37 -14.68
C LEU A 159 -5.95 4.56 -15.47
N ILE A 160 -4.70 4.50 -15.92
CA ILE A 160 -4.03 5.67 -16.50
C ILE A 160 -4.59 6.06 -17.87
N SER A 161 -5.05 5.09 -18.67
CA SER A 161 -5.75 5.36 -19.95
C SER A 161 -7.06 6.14 -19.76
N ARG A 162 -7.59 6.21 -18.54
CA ARG A 162 -8.81 6.92 -18.17
C ARG A 162 -8.55 8.19 -17.37
N LEU A 163 -7.31 8.69 -17.36
CA LEU A 163 -6.96 9.91 -16.63
C LEU A 163 -7.83 11.11 -17.05
N ASP A 164 -8.14 11.25 -18.35
CA ASP A 164 -9.01 12.34 -18.82
C ASP A 164 -10.46 12.17 -18.36
N ALA A 165 -10.96 10.94 -18.29
CA ALA A 165 -12.28 10.64 -17.71
C ALA A 165 -12.34 11.07 -16.22
N ILE A 166 -11.29 10.74 -15.46
CA ILE A 166 -11.15 11.15 -14.05
C ILE A 166 -11.12 12.69 -13.95
N LYS A 167 -10.38 13.36 -14.83
CA LYS A 167 -10.31 14.84 -14.89
C LYS A 167 -11.69 15.46 -15.20
N ILE A 168 -12.46 14.87 -16.11
CA ILE A 168 -13.82 15.35 -16.45
C ILE A 168 -14.77 15.21 -15.26
N ILE A 169 -14.77 14.04 -14.59
CA ILE A 169 -15.61 13.79 -13.41
C ILE A 169 -15.27 14.76 -12.28
N ALA A 170 -13.98 14.98 -12.02
CA ALA A 170 -13.54 15.92 -11.01
C ALA A 170 -13.96 17.38 -11.31
N LYS A 171 -13.90 17.79 -12.59
CA LYS A 171 -14.32 19.12 -13.05
C LYS A 171 -15.84 19.36 -12.94
N ALA A 172 -16.65 18.31 -12.81
CA ALA A 172 -18.09 18.43 -12.59
C ALA A 172 -18.45 18.91 -11.17
N THR A 173 -17.47 18.97 -10.27
CA THR A 173 -17.60 19.51 -8.91
C THR A 173 -17.20 20.99 -8.85
N ASN A 174 -17.78 21.74 -7.91
CA ASN A 174 -17.43 23.14 -7.63
C ASN A 174 -16.44 23.32 -6.48
N ALA A 175 -16.00 22.23 -5.84
CA ALA A 175 -15.09 22.28 -4.70
C ALA A 175 -13.74 22.91 -5.06
N GLU A 176 -13.12 23.59 -4.09
CA GLU A 176 -11.79 24.19 -4.27
C GLU A 176 -10.66 23.16 -4.15
N HIS A 177 -10.83 22.18 -3.27
CA HIS A 177 -9.83 21.16 -2.98
C HIS A 177 -10.48 19.89 -2.45
N PHE A 178 -10.12 18.73 -3.00
CA PHE A 178 -10.62 17.42 -2.58
C PHE A 178 -9.68 16.30 -3.03
N ARG A 179 -9.90 15.10 -2.52
CA ARG A 179 -9.17 13.89 -2.90
C ARG A 179 -10.01 13.04 -3.85
N ILE A 180 -9.34 12.37 -4.78
CA ILE A 180 -9.96 11.43 -5.71
C ILE A 180 -9.29 10.08 -5.50
N THR A 181 -9.95 9.18 -4.79
CA THR A 181 -9.52 7.79 -4.69
C THR A 181 -10.03 7.04 -5.91
N VAL A 182 -9.13 6.43 -6.68
CA VAL A 182 -9.46 5.63 -7.86
C VAL A 182 -8.92 4.22 -7.66
N THR A 183 -9.80 3.24 -7.79
CA THR A 183 -9.44 1.82 -7.77
C THR A 183 -9.91 1.17 -9.06
N GLU A 184 -9.02 0.55 -9.80
CA GLU A 184 -9.37 -0.32 -10.91
C GLU A 184 -9.93 -1.64 -10.36
N THR A 185 -11.10 -2.00 -10.85
CA THR A 185 -11.84 -3.22 -10.50
C THR A 185 -12.09 -4.04 -11.77
N THR A 186 -12.52 -5.29 -11.65
CA THR A 186 -12.79 -6.15 -12.82
C THR A 186 -13.92 -5.61 -13.72
N THR A 187 -14.73 -4.70 -13.18
CA THR A 187 -15.90 -4.08 -13.82
C THR A 187 -15.68 -2.62 -14.26
N GLY A 188 -14.46 -2.09 -14.10
CA GLY A 188 -14.12 -0.69 -14.40
C GLY A 188 -13.63 0.09 -13.19
N LEU A 189 -13.52 1.42 -13.31
CA LEU A 189 -12.99 2.25 -12.21
C LEU A 189 -14.05 2.54 -11.13
N ASP A 190 -13.70 2.29 -9.88
CA ASP A 190 -14.39 2.85 -8.71
C ASP A 190 -13.73 4.18 -8.34
N ILE A 191 -14.50 5.27 -8.33
CA ILE A 191 -14.02 6.61 -8.03
C ILE A 191 -14.75 7.15 -6.79
N SER A 192 -13.99 7.55 -5.77
CA SER A 192 -14.49 8.24 -4.58
C SER A 192 -13.94 9.66 -4.53
N LEU A 193 -14.84 10.63 -4.45
CA LEU A 193 -14.53 12.05 -4.27
C LEU A 193 -14.69 12.39 -2.79
N ASP A 194 -13.57 12.63 -2.10
CA ASP A 194 -13.53 12.76 -0.65
C ASP A 194 -13.10 14.17 -0.22
N GLY A 195 -13.71 14.68 0.86
CA GLY A 195 -13.41 16.00 1.40
C GLY A 195 -14.20 17.14 0.75
N LEU A 196 -15.31 16.81 0.07
CA LEU A 196 -16.22 17.78 -0.53
C LEU A 196 -17.07 18.43 0.58
N ARG A 197 -16.77 19.68 0.97
CA ARG A 197 -17.57 20.41 1.96
C ARG A 197 -19.01 20.58 1.47
N GLY A 198 -19.99 20.07 2.22
CA GLY A 198 -21.40 20.11 1.85
C GLY A 198 -21.84 19.05 0.83
N GLY A 199 -20.94 18.16 0.39
CA GLY A 199 -21.25 17.15 -0.63
C GLY A 199 -21.41 17.73 -2.04
N LEU A 200 -22.11 17.00 -2.90
CA LEU A 200 -22.47 17.45 -4.25
C LEU A 200 -23.94 17.86 -4.30
N GLY A 201 -24.22 19.04 -4.84
CA GLY A 201 -25.58 19.49 -5.14
C GLY A 201 -26.16 18.79 -6.38
N ASP A 202 -27.47 18.92 -6.59
CA ASP A 202 -28.19 18.21 -7.67
C ASP A 202 -27.62 18.44 -9.08
N ARG A 203 -27.17 19.66 -9.35
CA ARG A 203 -26.57 20.01 -10.65
C ARG A 203 -25.25 19.29 -10.87
N GLU A 204 -24.40 19.21 -9.84
CA GLU A 204 -23.11 18.53 -9.88
C GLU A 204 -23.30 17.02 -9.97
N ARG A 205 -24.24 16.46 -9.19
CA ARG A 205 -24.61 15.04 -9.28
C ARG A 205 -25.07 14.65 -10.68
N ARG A 206 -25.97 15.43 -11.30
CA ARG A 206 -26.39 15.22 -12.70
C ARG A 206 -25.21 15.29 -13.67
N ALA A 207 -24.34 16.30 -13.54
CA ALA A 207 -23.18 16.44 -14.40
C ALA A 207 -22.19 15.26 -14.27
N VAL A 208 -21.96 14.77 -13.05
CA VAL A 208 -21.15 13.56 -12.80
C VAL A 208 -21.80 12.34 -13.43
N SER A 209 -23.10 12.12 -13.23
CA SER A 209 -23.84 11.00 -13.82
C SER A 209 -23.78 11.01 -15.35
N ASP A 210 -24.02 12.16 -15.98
CA ASP A 210 -23.96 12.33 -17.43
C ASP A 210 -22.55 12.05 -17.97
N ALA A 211 -21.51 12.49 -17.26
CA ALA A 211 -20.12 12.22 -17.63
C ALA A 211 -19.83 10.71 -17.59
N VAL A 212 -20.20 10.04 -16.49
CA VAL A 212 -19.98 8.60 -16.29
C VAL A 212 -20.65 7.76 -17.39
N ILE A 213 -21.90 8.07 -17.74
CA ILE A 213 -22.64 7.35 -18.78
C ILE A 213 -21.95 7.49 -20.15
N LYS A 214 -21.42 8.67 -20.47
CA LYS A 214 -20.73 8.93 -21.75
C LYS A 214 -19.35 8.30 -21.83
N LEU A 215 -18.59 8.33 -20.74
CA LEU A 215 -17.18 7.93 -20.72
C LEU A 215 -17.00 6.40 -20.80
N ARG A 216 -17.96 5.62 -20.29
CA ARG A 216 -17.88 4.15 -20.13
C ARG A 216 -16.65 3.69 -19.29
N GLY A 217 -16.64 2.44 -18.85
CA GLY A 217 -15.52 1.88 -18.08
C GLY A 217 -15.33 2.45 -16.66
N ILE A 218 -16.32 3.20 -16.16
CA ILE A 218 -16.42 3.63 -14.77
C ILE A 218 -17.51 2.77 -14.11
N ALA A 219 -17.12 2.00 -13.09
CA ALA A 219 -18.04 1.14 -12.36
C ALA A 219 -18.91 1.98 -11.40
N ARG A 220 -18.31 2.94 -10.71
CA ARG A 220 -19.02 3.77 -9.73
C ARG A 220 -18.33 5.11 -9.53
N VAL A 221 -19.12 6.15 -9.29
CA VAL A 221 -18.67 7.40 -8.67
C VAL A 221 -19.42 7.62 -7.36
N SER A 222 -18.67 7.94 -6.32
CA SER A 222 -19.18 8.28 -4.99
C SER A 222 -18.61 9.60 -4.51
N ALA A 223 -19.31 10.27 -3.60
CA ALA A 223 -18.92 11.54 -3.00
C ALA A 223 -19.11 11.46 -1.48
N ASN A 224 -18.03 11.64 -0.72
CA ASN A 224 -17.99 11.47 0.75
C ASN A 224 -18.64 10.14 1.21
N GLY A 225 -18.42 9.07 0.45
CA GLY A 225 -18.96 7.74 0.74
C GLY A 225 -20.41 7.50 0.31
N GLU A 226 -21.11 8.48 -0.25
CA GLU A 226 -22.42 8.31 -0.87
C GLU A 226 -22.31 8.00 -2.36
N ILE A 227 -23.08 7.04 -2.85
CA ILE A 227 -23.10 6.70 -4.27
C ILE A 227 -23.81 7.81 -5.05
N VAL A 228 -23.14 8.36 -6.06
CA VAL A 228 -23.72 9.32 -7.01
C VAL A 228 -24.31 8.57 -8.20
N ILE A 229 -23.55 7.61 -8.73
CA ILE A 229 -23.98 6.72 -9.82
C ILE A 229 -23.16 5.43 -9.75
N GLU A 230 -23.79 4.29 -10.03
CA GLU A 230 -23.16 2.97 -10.05
C GLU A 230 -23.71 2.18 -11.26
N PRO A 231 -23.17 2.37 -12.48
CA PRO A 231 -23.59 1.57 -13.63
C PRO A 231 -23.28 0.08 -13.45
N HIS A 232 -22.19 -0.23 -12.74
CA HIS A 232 -21.78 -1.60 -12.42
C HIS A 232 -21.29 -1.68 -10.98
N LYS A 233 -21.54 -2.80 -10.29
CA LYS A 233 -20.92 -3.04 -8.98
C LYS A 233 -19.40 -3.09 -9.15
N PRO A 234 -18.59 -2.33 -8.38
CA PRO A 234 -17.13 -2.40 -8.47
C PRO A 234 -16.62 -3.69 -7.81
N LEU A 235 -16.32 -4.70 -8.64
CA LEU A 235 -15.97 -6.04 -8.17
C LEU A 235 -14.45 -6.26 -8.10
N LEU A 236 -13.98 -6.77 -6.96
CA LEU A 236 -12.67 -7.38 -6.81
C LEU A 236 -12.82 -8.90 -6.80
N ASP A 237 -11.89 -9.62 -7.41
CA ASP A 237 -11.86 -11.08 -7.38
C ASP A 237 -10.80 -11.56 -6.39
N PHE A 238 -11.24 -12.30 -5.38
CA PHE A 238 -10.38 -12.94 -4.39
C PHE A 238 -10.44 -14.47 -4.51
N GLY A 239 -9.74 -15.03 -5.50
CA GLY A 239 -9.69 -16.48 -5.73
C GLY A 239 -11.03 -17.08 -6.18
N GLY A 240 -11.70 -16.41 -7.11
CA GLY A 240 -13.03 -16.71 -7.63
C GLY A 240 -14.18 -16.22 -6.74
N ALA A 241 -13.89 -15.49 -5.66
CA ALA A 241 -14.90 -14.88 -4.80
C ALA A 241 -15.00 -13.38 -5.13
N CYS A 242 -16.11 -12.98 -5.75
CA CYS A 242 -16.31 -11.58 -6.16
C CYS A 242 -16.82 -10.73 -4.99
N VAL A 243 -16.08 -9.68 -4.63
CA VAL A 243 -16.41 -8.74 -3.55
C VAL A 243 -16.74 -7.37 -4.12
N VAL A 244 -17.88 -6.80 -3.73
CA VAL A 244 -18.20 -5.40 -4.05
C VAL A 244 -17.38 -4.50 -3.14
N LEU A 245 -16.44 -3.74 -3.69
CA LEU A 245 -15.62 -2.80 -2.93
C LEU A 245 -16.52 -1.68 -2.36
N PRO A 246 -16.48 -1.38 -1.04
CA PRO A 246 -17.14 -0.19 -0.50
C PRO A 246 -16.56 1.11 -1.07
N PRO A 247 -17.34 2.22 -1.15
CA PRO A 247 -16.83 3.51 -1.59
C PRO A 247 -15.54 3.93 -0.88
N GLY A 248 -14.48 4.20 -1.65
CA GLY A 248 -13.16 4.58 -1.11
C GLY A 248 -12.44 3.46 -0.35
N GLY A 249 -12.97 2.24 -0.37
CA GLY A 249 -12.48 1.07 0.36
C GLY A 249 -11.02 0.74 0.07
N PHE A 250 -10.40 0.07 1.03
CA PHE A 250 -9.03 -0.40 0.89
C PHE A 250 -8.98 -1.73 0.12
N THR A 251 -7.96 -1.86 -0.70
CA THR A 251 -7.48 -3.11 -1.29
C THR A 251 -5.98 -2.97 -1.55
N GLN A 252 -5.30 -4.09 -1.71
CA GLN A 252 -3.87 -4.14 -1.99
C GLN A 252 -3.52 -3.35 -3.26
N ALA A 253 -2.39 -2.64 -3.26
CA ALA A 253 -2.08 -1.64 -4.27
C ALA A 253 -1.83 -2.23 -5.67
N THR A 254 -1.35 -3.47 -5.74
CA THR A 254 -1.20 -4.25 -6.98
C THR A 254 -1.92 -5.59 -6.83
N HIS A 255 -2.31 -6.19 -7.95
CA HIS A 255 -2.97 -7.50 -7.93
C HIS A 255 -1.96 -8.62 -7.70
N GLU A 256 -0.77 -8.49 -8.29
CA GLU A 256 0.29 -9.50 -8.26
C GLU A 256 0.90 -9.66 -6.87
N ALA A 257 1.12 -8.56 -6.15
CA ALA A 257 1.57 -8.63 -4.75
C ALA A 257 0.49 -9.25 -3.86
N GLU A 258 -0.78 -8.90 -4.07
CA GLU A 258 -1.90 -9.51 -3.35
C GLU A 258 -1.96 -11.03 -3.54
N GLU A 259 -1.89 -11.49 -4.79
CA GLU A 259 -1.89 -12.93 -5.12
C GLU A 259 -0.68 -13.64 -4.51
N HIS A 260 0.51 -13.03 -4.57
CA HIS A 260 1.70 -13.64 -3.99
C HIS A 260 1.62 -13.74 -2.46
N MET A 261 1.17 -12.68 -1.77
CA MET A 261 0.96 -12.71 -0.32
C MET A 261 -0.08 -13.76 0.07
N ALA A 262 -1.17 -13.88 -0.69
CA ALA A 262 -2.18 -14.90 -0.45
C ALA A 262 -1.65 -16.32 -0.70
N ALA A 263 -0.81 -16.52 -1.72
CA ALA A 263 -0.17 -17.80 -2.00
C ALA A 263 0.74 -18.24 -0.85
N LEU A 264 1.60 -17.34 -0.35
CA LEU A 264 2.45 -17.58 0.83
C LEU A 264 1.61 -17.94 2.06
N ALA A 265 0.52 -17.21 2.31
CA ALA A 265 -0.37 -17.49 3.42
C ALA A 265 -1.03 -18.88 3.29
N ILE A 266 -1.57 -19.18 2.11
CA ILE A 266 -2.22 -20.46 1.80
C ILE A 266 -1.25 -21.64 1.90
N GLU A 267 -0.01 -21.48 1.42
CA GLU A 267 1.03 -22.48 1.52
C GLU A 267 1.38 -22.75 2.98
N HIS A 268 1.63 -21.69 3.76
CA HIS A 268 2.04 -21.82 5.16
C HIS A 268 0.97 -22.48 6.02
N ILE A 269 -0.31 -22.11 5.89
CA ILE A 269 -1.38 -22.76 6.67
C ILE A 269 -1.47 -24.26 6.36
N GLY A 270 -1.15 -24.69 5.14
CA GLY A 270 -1.10 -26.08 4.71
C GLY A 270 -2.41 -26.82 4.94
N LYS A 271 -2.42 -27.77 5.88
CA LYS A 271 -3.57 -28.64 6.22
C LYS A 271 -4.46 -28.10 7.36
N ALA A 272 -4.28 -26.84 7.76
CA ALA A 272 -5.15 -26.19 8.74
C ALA A 272 -6.63 -26.32 8.33
N LYS A 273 -7.50 -26.64 9.28
CA LYS A 273 -8.95 -26.80 9.06
C LYS A 273 -9.74 -25.57 9.54
N LYS A 274 -9.23 -24.85 10.54
CA LYS A 274 -9.83 -23.63 11.07
C LYS A 274 -8.80 -22.52 11.20
N VAL A 275 -9.06 -21.39 10.54
CA VAL A 275 -8.14 -20.26 10.43
C VAL A 275 -8.84 -18.99 10.90
N ALA A 276 -8.15 -18.14 11.67
CA ALA A 276 -8.60 -16.78 11.91
C ALA A 276 -7.88 -15.83 10.94
N ASP A 277 -8.64 -14.95 10.29
CA ASP A 277 -8.10 -13.84 9.49
C ASP A 277 -8.38 -12.53 10.23
N LEU A 278 -7.33 -11.87 10.71
CA LEU A 278 -7.43 -10.71 11.58
C LEU A 278 -7.05 -9.44 10.81
N PHE A 279 -7.82 -8.37 11.00
CA PHE A 279 -7.77 -7.18 10.14
C PHE A 279 -8.15 -7.53 8.70
N ALA A 280 -9.19 -8.34 8.55
CA ALA A 280 -9.52 -9.03 7.29
C ALA A 280 -9.96 -8.08 6.15
N GLY A 281 -10.27 -6.81 6.45
CA GLY A 281 -10.76 -5.86 5.48
C GLY A 281 -11.98 -6.39 4.72
N VAL A 282 -11.94 -6.27 3.39
CA VAL A 282 -12.98 -6.78 2.48
C VAL A 282 -12.86 -8.28 2.19
N GLY A 283 -11.92 -8.99 2.83
CA GLY A 283 -11.79 -10.44 2.71
C GLY A 283 -10.69 -10.94 1.77
N THR A 284 -9.68 -10.12 1.54
CA THR A 284 -8.56 -10.43 0.64
C THR A 284 -7.97 -11.81 0.90
N PHE A 285 -7.65 -12.12 2.16
CA PHE A 285 -7.10 -13.41 2.55
C PHE A 285 -8.21 -14.38 2.94
N ALA A 286 -9.18 -13.97 3.76
CA ALA A 286 -10.27 -14.80 4.23
C ALA A 286 -10.96 -15.61 3.12
N LEU A 287 -11.33 -14.99 2.01
CA LEU A 287 -12.05 -15.69 0.93
C LEU A 287 -11.16 -16.68 0.17
N ARG A 288 -9.88 -16.38 0.00
CA ARG A 288 -8.89 -17.29 -0.61
C ARG A 288 -8.58 -18.47 0.33
N LEU A 289 -8.37 -18.21 1.62
CA LEU A 289 -8.17 -19.23 2.65
C LEU A 289 -9.39 -20.15 2.79
N ALA A 290 -10.60 -19.59 2.64
CA ALA A 290 -11.86 -20.30 2.74
C ALA A 290 -12.04 -21.39 1.67
N ARG A 291 -11.25 -21.41 0.59
CA ARG A 291 -11.21 -22.54 -0.34
C ARG A 291 -10.71 -23.83 0.31
N LYS A 292 -9.88 -23.73 1.35
CA LYS A 292 -9.22 -24.87 2.00
C LYS A 292 -9.65 -25.10 3.45
N ALA A 293 -9.93 -24.04 4.20
CA ALA A 293 -10.21 -24.10 5.63
C ALA A 293 -11.45 -23.29 6.01
N SER A 294 -12.12 -23.62 7.11
CA SER A 294 -13.10 -22.71 7.70
C SER A 294 -12.41 -21.46 8.23
N VAL A 295 -13.01 -20.28 8.02
CA VAL A 295 -12.39 -18.99 8.35
C VAL A 295 -13.26 -18.19 9.32
N HIS A 296 -12.63 -17.59 10.32
CA HIS A 296 -13.21 -16.54 11.14
C HIS A 296 -12.48 -15.22 10.84
N ALA A 297 -13.15 -14.34 10.11
CA ALA A 297 -12.63 -13.04 9.70
C ALA A 297 -13.05 -11.96 10.70
N VAL A 298 -12.09 -11.18 11.19
CA VAL A 298 -12.31 -10.11 12.17
C VAL A 298 -11.83 -8.78 11.59
N GLU A 299 -12.73 -7.81 11.51
CA GLU A 299 -12.47 -6.49 10.93
C GLU A 299 -13.22 -5.39 11.69
N SER A 300 -12.65 -4.19 11.79
CA SER A 300 -13.24 -3.04 12.46
C SER A 300 -14.26 -2.27 11.61
N ASP A 301 -14.02 -2.19 10.30
CA ASP A 301 -14.84 -1.45 9.34
C ASP A 301 -16.11 -2.24 8.97
N GLU A 302 -17.26 -1.64 9.29
CA GLU A 302 -18.55 -2.30 9.09
C GLU A 302 -18.87 -2.54 7.61
N LYS A 303 -18.47 -1.64 6.72
CA LYS A 303 -18.75 -1.78 5.28
C LYS A 303 -17.92 -2.91 4.69
N ALA A 304 -16.66 -3.05 5.12
CA ALA A 304 -15.77 -4.12 4.73
C ALA A 304 -16.26 -5.48 5.22
N VAL A 305 -16.66 -5.59 6.50
CA VAL A 305 -17.27 -6.80 7.08
C VAL A 305 -18.51 -7.23 6.28
N LYS A 306 -19.41 -6.29 5.95
CA LYS A 306 -20.61 -6.56 5.16
C LYS A 306 -20.28 -7.03 3.74
N ALA A 307 -19.27 -6.43 3.10
CA ALA A 307 -18.81 -6.83 1.77
C ALA A 307 -18.23 -8.25 1.76
N LEU A 308 -17.36 -8.58 2.73
CA LEU A 308 -16.81 -9.92 2.92
C LEU A 308 -17.91 -10.95 3.21
N ASP A 309 -18.81 -10.69 4.16
CA ASP A 309 -19.87 -11.64 4.53
C ASP A 309 -20.82 -11.90 3.36
N PHE A 310 -21.17 -10.86 2.60
CA PHE A 310 -21.96 -11.01 1.39
C PHE A 310 -21.24 -11.88 0.35
N ALA A 311 -19.97 -11.61 0.06
CA ALA A 311 -19.20 -12.39 -0.91
C ALA A 311 -19.05 -13.85 -0.47
N ALA A 312 -18.78 -14.09 0.80
CA ALA A 312 -18.65 -15.44 1.36
C ALA A 312 -19.93 -16.26 1.21
N ARG A 313 -21.11 -15.68 1.46
CA ARG A 313 -22.41 -16.35 1.33
C ARG A 313 -22.82 -16.62 -0.11
N ASN A 314 -22.36 -15.80 -1.05
CA ASN A 314 -22.76 -15.87 -2.46
C ASN A 314 -21.72 -16.54 -3.37
N THR A 315 -20.60 -17.03 -2.82
CA THR A 315 -19.57 -17.73 -3.58
C THR A 315 -19.64 -19.24 -3.34
N GLN A 316 -19.81 -20.02 -4.41
CA GLN A 316 -19.79 -21.48 -4.34
C GLN A 316 -18.37 -22.02 -4.07
N GLY A 317 -18.27 -23.17 -3.42
CA GLY A 317 -17.00 -23.87 -3.20
C GLY A 317 -16.13 -23.29 -2.08
N LEU A 318 -16.67 -22.43 -1.22
CA LEU A 318 -16.02 -22.02 0.03
C LEU A 318 -16.40 -22.94 1.19
N LYS A 319 -15.46 -23.18 2.09
CA LYS A 319 -15.72 -23.66 3.45
C LYS A 319 -16.39 -22.55 4.26
N PRO A 320 -16.99 -22.87 5.42
CA PRO A 320 -17.69 -21.87 6.23
C PRO A 320 -16.80 -20.67 6.58
N VAL A 321 -17.33 -19.47 6.31
CA VAL A 321 -16.73 -18.19 6.71
C VAL A 321 -17.67 -17.51 7.69
N SER A 322 -17.12 -17.04 8.81
CA SER A 322 -17.80 -16.15 9.74
C SER A 322 -17.10 -14.80 9.76
N ALA A 323 -17.87 -13.73 9.90
CA ALA A 323 -17.37 -12.37 9.89
C ALA A 323 -17.78 -11.66 11.18
N GLU A 324 -16.82 -11.04 11.87
CA GLU A 324 -17.06 -10.30 13.10
C GLU A 324 -16.57 -8.86 12.97
N ARG A 325 -17.44 -7.90 13.33
CA ARG A 325 -17.03 -6.52 13.52
C ARG A 325 -16.38 -6.33 14.88
N ARG A 326 -15.06 -6.15 14.93
CA ARG A 326 -14.30 -5.90 16.17
C ARG A 326 -13.08 -5.03 15.90
N ASP A 327 -12.89 -4.02 16.74
CA ASP A 327 -11.66 -3.22 16.76
C ASP A 327 -10.59 -3.96 17.57
N LEU A 328 -9.69 -4.64 16.87
CA LEU A 328 -8.62 -5.45 17.46
C LEU A 328 -7.54 -4.61 18.18
N PHE A 329 -7.46 -3.30 17.94
CA PHE A 329 -6.57 -2.42 18.71
C PHE A 329 -7.08 -2.19 20.13
N ARG A 330 -8.41 -2.12 20.29
CA ARG A 330 -9.06 -1.90 21.59
C ARG A 330 -9.47 -3.18 22.28
N ARG A 331 -9.87 -4.18 21.50
CA ARG A 331 -10.43 -5.45 21.95
C ARG A 331 -9.82 -6.57 21.10
N PRO A 332 -8.57 -6.97 21.36
CA PRO A 332 -7.98 -8.11 20.67
C PRO A 332 -8.81 -9.38 20.91
N LEU A 333 -8.67 -10.39 20.04
CA LEU A 333 -9.11 -11.74 20.40
C LEU A 333 -8.26 -12.22 21.58
N MET A 334 -8.93 -12.64 22.66
CA MET A 334 -8.29 -13.13 23.87
C MET A 334 -7.70 -14.52 23.64
N THR A 335 -6.69 -14.90 24.42
CA THR A 335 -6.06 -16.24 24.35
C THR A 335 -7.08 -17.40 24.33
N SER A 336 -8.17 -17.32 25.09
CA SER A 336 -9.23 -18.35 25.14
C SER A 336 -10.05 -18.45 23.85
N GLU A 337 -10.21 -17.34 23.10
CA GLU A 337 -10.94 -17.30 21.84
C GLU A 337 -10.16 -17.99 20.71
N PHE A 338 -8.84 -18.15 20.86
CA PHE A 338 -8.00 -18.91 19.92
C PHE A 338 -8.17 -20.44 20.03
N LYS A 339 -8.92 -20.95 21.02
CA LYS A 339 -9.13 -22.38 21.19
C LYS A 339 -9.77 -23.00 19.95
N GLY A 340 -9.06 -23.97 19.35
CA GLY A 340 -9.52 -24.71 18.18
C GLY A 340 -9.15 -24.08 16.83
N PHE A 341 -8.46 -22.94 16.79
CA PHE A 341 -7.82 -22.46 15.56
C PHE A 341 -6.49 -23.18 15.34
N ASP A 342 -6.27 -23.62 14.10
CA ASP A 342 -5.03 -24.27 13.68
C ASP A 342 -3.98 -23.24 13.22
N ALA A 343 -4.46 -22.14 12.61
CA ALA A 343 -3.63 -21.06 12.10
C ALA A 343 -4.27 -19.68 12.24
N VAL A 344 -3.45 -18.64 12.21
CA VAL A 344 -3.87 -17.24 12.19
C VAL A 344 -3.14 -16.52 11.04
N VAL A 345 -3.88 -15.72 10.28
CA VAL A 345 -3.33 -14.74 9.33
C VAL A 345 -3.70 -13.35 9.86
N PHE A 346 -2.79 -12.39 9.82
CA PHE A 346 -3.11 -11.01 10.16
C PHE A 346 -2.39 -10.01 9.24
N ASP A 347 -3.10 -8.96 8.83
CA ASP A 347 -2.60 -7.87 7.97
C ASP A 347 -3.02 -6.52 8.56
N PRO A 348 -2.32 -6.03 9.60
CA PRO A 348 -2.73 -4.85 10.33
C PRO A 348 -2.35 -3.57 9.59
N PRO A 349 -2.99 -2.43 9.91
CA PRO A 349 -2.48 -1.11 9.54
C PRO A 349 -1.03 -0.86 10.02
N ARG A 350 -0.41 0.24 9.58
CA ARG A 350 1.00 0.61 9.87
C ARG A 350 1.41 0.59 11.36
N ALA A 351 0.45 0.63 12.28
CA ALA A 351 0.68 0.52 13.72
C ALA A 351 1.09 -0.90 14.18
N GLY A 352 0.91 -1.92 13.33
CA GLY A 352 1.11 -3.34 13.66
C GLY A 352 -0.01 -3.93 14.52
N ALA A 353 0.19 -5.13 15.02
CA ALA A 353 -0.79 -5.93 15.75
C ALA A 353 -0.34 -6.23 17.20
N GLU A 354 0.31 -5.29 17.87
CA GLU A 354 0.97 -5.48 19.17
C GLU A 354 0.11 -6.19 20.22
N ALA A 355 -1.07 -5.62 20.52
CA ALA A 355 -1.99 -6.18 21.51
C ALA A 355 -2.49 -7.58 21.11
N GLN A 356 -2.74 -7.78 19.81
CA GLN A 356 -3.17 -9.07 19.29
C GLN A 356 -2.07 -10.12 19.36
N CYS A 357 -0.82 -9.74 19.08
CA CYS A 357 0.35 -10.61 19.19
C CYS A 357 0.61 -11.03 20.64
N ALA A 358 0.35 -10.14 21.62
CA ALA A 358 0.47 -10.48 23.03
C ALA A 358 -0.52 -11.59 23.45
N GLU A 359 -1.76 -11.56 22.96
CA GLU A 359 -2.75 -12.62 23.19
C GLU A 359 -2.43 -13.91 22.41
N LEU A 360 -1.96 -13.77 21.17
CA LEU A 360 -1.63 -14.88 20.28
C LEU A 360 -0.38 -15.64 20.76
N ALA A 361 0.61 -14.94 21.32
CA ALA A 361 1.82 -15.50 21.92
C ALA A 361 1.50 -16.52 23.03
N ARG A 362 0.46 -16.25 23.83
CA ARG A 362 -0.01 -17.13 24.91
C ARG A 362 -0.92 -18.26 24.45
N SER A 363 -1.35 -18.24 23.19
CA SER A 363 -2.22 -19.27 22.61
C SER A 363 -1.46 -20.55 22.22
N GLN A 364 -2.22 -21.56 21.82
CA GLN A 364 -1.71 -22.84 21.29
C GLN A 364 -1.82 -22.94 19.75
N VAL A 365 -2.07 -21.82 19.07
CA VAL A 365 -2.10 -21.79 17.60
C VAL A 365 -0.71 -22.18 17.08
N LYS A 366 -0.68 -23.10 16.11
CA LYS A 366 0.59 -23.67 15.63
C LYS A 366 1.23 -22.87 14.52
N LYS A 367 0.43 -22.17 13.72
CA LYS A 367 0.89 -21.49 12.51
C LYS A 367 0.40 -20.06 12.45
N VAL A 368 1.30 -19.14 12.16
CA VAL A 368 0.98 -17.73 12.00
C VAL A 368 1.56 -17.20 10.70
N VAL A 369 0.78 -16.41 9.98
CA VAL A 369 1.22 -15.59 8.85
C VAL A 369 1.02 -14.13 9.25
N ALA A 370 2.11 -13.40 9.37
CA ALA A 370 2.11 -11.97 9.68
C ALA A 370 2.42 -11.18 8.42
N ILE A 371 1.46 -10.39 7.95
CA ILE A 371 1.61 -9.49 6.80
C ILE A 371 1.73 -8.08 7.35
N SER A 372 2.65 -7.26 6.83
CA SER A 372 2.83 -5.90 7.33
C SER A 372 3.42 -4.97 6.27
N CYS A 373 2.88 -3.77 6.18
CA CYS A 373 3.43 -2.65 5.39
C CYS A 373 4.47 -1.80 6.15
N ASN A 374 4.85 -2.22 7.36
CA ASN A 374 5.85 -1.55 8.17
C ASN A 374 6.80 -2.58 8.83
N PRO A 375 8.04 -2.69 8.32
CA PRO A 375 9.03 -3.63 8.85
C PRO A 375 9.36 -3.43 10.33
N LEU A 376 9.33 -2.19 10.85
CA LEU A 376 9.67 -1.92 12.25
C LEU A 376 8.61 -2.44 13.22
N THR A 377 7.33 -2.22 12.91
CA THR A 377 6.24 -2.78 13.72
C THR A 377 6.12 -4.29 13.54
N LEU A 378 6.41 -4.81 12.34
CA LEU A 378 6.52 -6.25 12.13
C LEU A 378 7.60 -6.85 13.05
N ALA A 379 8.80 -6.28 13.10
CA ALA A 379 9.87 -6.76 13.97
C ALA A 379 9.47 -6.76 15.46
N ARG A 380 8.76 -5.72 15.92
CA ARG A 380 8.18 -5.69 17.28
C ARG A 380 7.20 -6.85 17.49
N ASP A 381 6.26 -7.03 16.56
CA ASP A 381 5.20 -8.03 16.67
C ASP A 381 5.78 -9.46 16.63
N LEU A 382 6.76 -9.71 15.75
CA LEU A 382 7.51 -10.97 15.71
C LEU A 382 8.28 -11.23 17.01
N SER A 383 8.90 -10.22 17.61
CA SER A 383 9.61 -10.36 18.89
C SER A 383 8.66 -10.87 20.00
N ILE A 384 7.43 -10.35 20.05
CA ILE A 384 6.39 -10.79 21.00
C ILE A 384 6.03 -12.26 20.74
N LEU A 385 5.82 -12.64 19.48
CA LEU A 385 5.49 -14.02 19.12
C LEU A 385 6.66 -14.97 19.43
N ILE A 386 7.91 -14.57 19.20
CA ILE A 386 9.09 -15.36 19.53
C ILE A 386 9.19 -15.59 21.03
N THR A 387 8.95 -14.56 21.86
CA THR A 387 8.85 -14.75 23.32
C THR A 387 7.72 -15.71 23.71
N GLY A 388 6.64 -15.74 22.92
CA GLY A 388 5.56 -16.73 23.02
C GLY A 388 5.89 -18.14 22.52
N GLY A 389 7.12 -18.42 22.09
CA GLY A 389 7.58 -19.74 21.63
C GLY A 389 7.41 -20.01 20.13
N TYR A 390 7.06 -19.00 19.33
CA TYR A 390 7.07 -19.14 17.87
C TYR A 390 8.50 -19.04 17.33
N ARG A 391 8.79 -19.80 16.29
CA ARG A 391 9.98 -19.61 15.43
C ARG A 391 9.54 -18.96 14.13
N VAL A 392 10.29 -17.96 13.67
CA VAL A 392 10.13 -17.41 12.31
C VAL A 392 10.77 -18.38 11.33
N ASP A 393 9.96 -18.93 10.42
CA ASP A 393 10.43 -19.86 9.41
C ASP A 393 11.04 -19.10 8.22
N GLN A 394 10.37 -18.04 7.75
CA GLN A 394 10.83 -17.19 6.67
C GLN A 394 10.18 -15.80 6.73
N VAL A 395 10.88 -14.77 6.23
CA VAL A 395 10.33 -13.46 5.93
C VAL A 395 10.56 -13.15 4.44
N THR A 396 9.48 -12.87 3.71
CA THR A 396 9.53 -12.52 2.29
C THR A 396 9.17 -11.04 2.13
N PRO A 397 10.12 -10.19 1.70
CA PRO A 397 9.83 -8.79 1.35
C PRO A 397 8.96 -8.73 0.08
N ILE A 398 7.99 -7.82 0.08
CA ILE A 398 7.05 -7.60 -1.02
C ILE A 398 7.16 -6.15 -1.47
N ASP A 399 7.55 -5.95 -2.72
CA ASP A 399 7.48 -4.64 -3.36
C ASP A 399 6.08 -4.42 -3.95
N GLN A 400 5.17 -3.91 -3.12
CA GLN A 400 3.86 -3.45 -3.60
C GLN A 400 3.88 -1.98 -4.05
N PHE A 401 4.96 -1.25 -3.73
CA PHE A 401 5.07 0.19 -3.95
C PHE A 401 6.33 0.52 -4.75
N LEU A 402 6.27 0.20 -6.04
CA LEU A 402 7.35 0.35 -7.00
C LEU A 402 7.98 1.76 -6.96
N TRP A 403 9.30 1.80 -6.92
CA TRP A 403 10.17 2.98 -6.81
C TRP A 403 9.89 3.92 -5.63
N SER A 404 9.17 3.44 -4.62
CA SER A 404 9.12 4.05 -3.29
C SER A 404 10.00 3.26 -2.31
N PRO A 405 10.36 3.84 -1.15
CA PRO A 405 11.12 3.12 -0.12
C PRO A 405 10.25 2.14 0.68
N HIS A 406 8.92 2.18 0.50
CA HIS A 406 8.02 1.29 1.21
C HIS A 406 8.23 -0.16 0.79
N VAL A 407 8.34 -1.04 1.77
CA VAL A 407 8.43 -2.48 1.58
C VAL A 407 7.43 -3.13 2.53
N GLU A 408 6.58 -3.98 1.95
CA GLU A 408 5.75 -4.90 2.70
C GLU A 408 6.54 -6.16 3.01
N ALA A 409 6.11 -6.94 3.99
CA ALA A 409 6.72 -8.21 4.29
C ALA A 409 5.68 -9.22 4.78
N VAL A 410 5.86 -10.47 4.36
CA VAL A 410 5.11 -11.63 4.87
C VAL A 410 6.08 -12.48 5.69
N ALA A 411 5.80 -12.65 6.98
CA ALA A 411 6.53 -13.55 7.85
C ALA A 411 5.69 -14.78 8.16
N THR A 412 6.26 -15.96 7.99
CA THR A 412 5.66 -17.24 8.37
C THR A 412 6.29 -17.73 9.65
N LEU A 413 5.46 -18.19 10.59
CA LEU A 413 5.91 -18.65 11.89
C LEU A 413 5.24 -19.97 12.28
N THR A 414 5.99 -20.80 13.00
CA THR A 414 5.51 -22.06 13.57
C THR A 414 5.83 -22.12 15.05
N LYS A 415 4.88 -22.62 15.85
CA LYS A 415 5.05 -22.94 17.26
C LYS A 415 5.20 -24.45 17.45
N GLY A 416 6.21 -24.84 18.24
CA GLY A 416 6.55 -26.23 18.56
C GLY A 416 5.49 -26.95 19.39
#